data_AF-A0A1M6N963-F1
#
_entry.id   AF-A0A1M6N963-F1
#
_cell.length_a   1.000
_cell.length_b   1.000
_cell.length_c   1.000
_cell.angle_alpha   90.00
_cell.angle_beta   90.00
_cell.angle_gamma   90.00
#
_symmetry.space_group_name_H-M   'P 1'
#
loop_
_entity.id
_entity.type
_entity.pdbx_description
1 polymer ?
#
loop_
_entity_poly.entity_id
_entity_poly.type
_entity_poly.pdbx_seq_one_letter_code
_entity_poly.pdbx_strand_id
1 'polypeptide(L)'
;MRLTFTEQEIQQELNKIYLEEDDLLMEGEWLEGEGRHYIISGVATIEGERYHEFEIEFELLEDPQEQTAVGILSVDWDWYDFLC
;
A
#
# COMPACT_ATOMS: atom_id res chain seq x y z
N MET A 1 11.84 -3.42 -7.13
CA MET A 1 11.07 -4.23 -8.09
C MET A 1 9.63 -3.72 -8.07
N ARG A 2 8.99 -3.45 -9.22
CA ARG A 2 7.62 -2.93 -9.24
C ARG A 2 6.60 -4.06 -9.39
N LEU A 3 5.59 -4.03 -8.51
CA LEU A 3 4.48 -4.96 -8.42
C LEU A 3 3.17 -4.18 -8.61
N THR A 4 2.17 -4.82 -9.20
CA THR A 4 0.86 -4.22 -9.46
C THR A 4 -0.23 -5.19 -9.06
N PHE A 5 -1.38 -4.66 -8.67
CA PHE A 5 -2.57 -5.47 -8.41
C PHE A 5 -3.18 -5.94 -9.73
N THR A 6 -3.64 -7.18 -9.76
CA THR A 6 -4.43 -7.72 -10.84
C THR A 6 -5.86 -7.17 -10.80
N GLU A 7 -6.57 -7.22 -11.93
CA GLU A 7 -7.98 -6.81 -11.98
C GLU A 7 -8.86 -7.57 -10.98
N GLN A 8 -8.55 -8.84 -10.74
CA GLN A 8 -9.28 -9.67 -9.77
C GLN A 8 -9.04 -9.19 -8.34
N GLU A 9 -7.80 -8.85 -7.98
CA GLU A 9 -7.46 -8.35 -6.64
C GLU A 9 -8.10 -6.98 -6.38
N ILE A 10 -8.14 -6.10 -7.39
CA ILE A 10 -8.84 -4.82 -7.33
C ILE A 10 -10.36 -5.02 -7.14
N GLN A 11 -10.97 -5.96 -7.87
CA GLN A 11 -12.39 -6.29 -7.70
C GLN A 11 -12.72 -6.86 -6.32
N GLN A 12 -11.76 -7.52 -5.69
CA GLN A 12 -11.84 -8.02 -4.31
C GLN A 12 -11.43 -6.98 -3.28
N GLU A 13 -11.10 -5.77 -3.71
CA GLU A 13 -10.68 -4.64 -2.86
C GLU A 13 -9.39 -4.91 -2.06
N LEU A 14 -8.55 -5.84 -2.51
CA LEU A 14 -7.29 -6.21 -1.86
C LEU A 14 -6.18 -5.16 -2.02
N ASN A 15 -6.40 -4.18 -2.89
CA ASN A 15 -5.53 -3.03 -3.05
C ASN A 15 -5.88 -1.87 -2.10
N LYS A 16 -6.89 -2.03 -1.24
CA LYS A 16 -7.29 -0.99 -0.29
C LYS A 16 -6.53 -1.13 1.03
N ILE A 17 -6.00 -0.01 1.51
CA ILE A 17 -5.32 0.10 2.80
C ILE A 17 -6.06 1.15 3.62
N TYR A 18 -6.39 0.82 4.87
CA TYR A 18 -7.00 1.75 5.79
C TYR A 18 -6.04 2.04 6.94
N LEU A 19 -5.60 3.29 7.03
CA LEU A 19 -4.75 3.78 8.12
C LEU A 19 -5.66 4.52 9.11
N GLU A 20 -6.06 3.82 10.18
CA GLU A 20 -7.05 4.31 11.15
C GLU A 20 -6.58 5.58 11.87
N GLU A 21 -5.27 5.70 12.13
CA GLU A 21 -4.69 6.84 12.87
C GLU A 21 -4.80 8.15 12.09
N ASP A 22 -4.82 8.09 10.76
CA ASP A 22 -4.83 9.25 9.86
C ASP A 22 -6.17 9.47 9.14
N ASP A 23 -7.20 8.66 9.44
CA ASP A 23 -8.48 8.60 8.70
C ASP A 23 -8.28 8.53 7.18
N LEU A 24 -7.31 7.70 6.77
CA LEU A 24 -6.86 7.60 5.38
C LEU A 24 -7.27 6.25 4.79
N LEU A 25 -8.00 6.31 3.68
CA LEU A 25 -8.27 5.15 2.82
C LEU A 25 -7.46 5.28 1.53
N MET A 26 -6.51 4.37 1.32
CA MET A 26 -5.71 4.32 0.10
C MET A 26 -6.18 3.22 -0.83
N GLU A 27 -6.36 3.54 -2.10
CA GLU A 27 -6.52 2.59 -3.20
C GLU A 27 -5.17 2.48 -3.92
N GLY A 28 -4.41 1.42 -3.63
CA GLY A 28 -3.11 1.18 -4.22
C GLY A 28 -3.17 0.82 -5.71
N GLU A 29 -2.24 1.36 -6.49
CA GLU A 29 -2.09 1.07 -7.92
C GLU A 29 -0.85 0.22 -8.19
N TRP A 30 0.27 0.58 -7.57
CA TRP A 30 1.53 -0.14 -7.68
C TRP A 30 2.33 -0.05 -6.40
N LEU A 31 3.23 -1.00 -6.23
CA LEU A 31 4.08 -1.16 -5.07
C LEU A 31 5.51 -1.42 -5.54
N GLU A 32 6.49 -0.74 -4.98
CA GLU A 32 7.90 -0.90 -5.33
C GLU A 32 8.78 -0.99 -4.09
N GLY A 33 9.66 -1.97 -4.06
CA GLY A 33 10.63 -2.11 -2.97
C GLY A 33 11.42 -3.39 -3.03
N GLU A 34 12.09 -3.71 -1.93
CA GLU A 34 12.87 -4.92 -1.72
C GLU A 34 13.03 -5.24 -0.22
N GLY A 35 13.06 -6.53 0.12
CA GLY A 35 13.20 -6.99 1.50
C GLY A 35 11.95 -6.66 2.32
N ARG A 36 12.11 -5.76 3.29
CA ARG A 36 11.02 -5.28 4.15
C ARG A 36 10.58 -3.86 3.84
N HIS A 37 11.29 -3.14 2.98
CA HIS A 37 11.03 -1.73 2.72
C HIS A 37 10.37 -1.57 1.35
N TYR A 38 9.21 -0.91 1.33
CA TYR A 38 8.38 -0.74 0.16
C TYR A 38 7.74 0.64 0.13
N ILE A 39 7.41 1.09 -1.08
CA ILE A 39 6.61 2.27 -1.38
C ILE A 39 5.37 1.81 -2.11
N ILE A 40 4.20 2.22 -1.65
CA ILE A 40 2.95 2.06 -2.38
C ILE A 40 2.48 3.42 -2.90
N SER A 41 1.99 3.43 -4.13
CA SER A 41 1.39 4.61 -4.75
C SER A 41 -0.03 4.33 -5.19
N GLY A 42 -0.87 5.35 -5.20
CA GLY A 42 -2.23 5.25 -5.67
C GLY A 42 -3.06 6.48 -5.32
N VAL A 43 -4.34 6.25 -5.02
CA VAL A 43 -5.29 7.32 -4.68
C VAL A 43 -5.65 7.24 -3.21
N ALA A 44 -5.30 8.26 -2.44
CA ALA A 44 -5.69 8.38 -1.03
C ALA A 44 -6.98 9.21 -0.90
N THR A 45 -7.85 8.79 0.01
CA THR A 45 -9.03 9.55 0.45
C THR A 45 -8.84 9.92 1.91
N ILE A 46 -8.75 11.22 2.20
CA ILE A 46 -8.50 11.78 3.53
C ILE A 46 -9.60 12.82 3.80
N GLU A 47 -10.36 12.66 4.88
CA GLU A 47 -11.48 13.55 5.23
C GLU A 47 -12.49 13.79 4.07
N GLY A 48 -12.61 12.82 3.14
CA GLY A 48 -13.48 12.90 1.96
C GLY A 48 -12.86 13.60 0.73
N GLU A 49 -11.62 14.09 0.82
CA GLU A 49 -10.86 14.61 -0.31
C GLU A 49 -9.99 13.51 -0.95
N ARG A 50 -9.90 13.50 -2.28
CA ARG A 50 -9.12 12.51 -3.04
C ARG A 50 -7.80 13.10 -3.53
N TYR A 51 -6.71 12.44 -3.20
CA TYR A 51 -5.35 12.77 -3.60
C TYR A 51 -4.83 11.72 -4.57
N HIS A 52 -4.47 12.14 -5.77
CA HIS A 52 -3.89 11.27 -6.80
C HIS A 52 -2.37 11.25 -6.68
N GLU A 53 -1.75 10.16 -7.16
CA GLU A 53 -0.29 9.97 -7.10
C GLU A 53 0.23 10.07 -5.65
N PHE A 54 -0.60 9.68 -4.68
CA PHE A 54 -0.23 9.67 -3.27
C PHE A 54 0.70 8.49 -2.99
N GLU A 55 1.81 8.73 -2.31
CA GLU A 55 2.83 7.73 -2.03
C GLU A 55 3.06 7.57 -0.53
N ILE A 56 3.13 6.31 -0.09
CA ILE A 56 3.41 5.92 1.29
C ILE A 56 4.62 5.00 1.26
N GLU A 57 5.67 5.37 1.99
CA GLU A 57 6.75 4.44 2.31
C GLU A 57 6.41 3.68 3.60
N PHE A 58 6.73 2.41 3.65
CA PHE A 58 6.49 1.57 4.82
C PHE A 58 7.56 0.48 4.96
N GLU A 59 7.77 0.06 6.19
CA GLU A 59 8.59 -1.11 6.52
C GLU A 59 7.71 -2.20 7.10
N LEU A 60 7.91 -3.43 6.64
CA LEU A 60 7.25 -4.61 7.16
C LEU A 60 7.92 -5.10 8.45
N LEU A 61 7.12 -5.63 9.38
CA LEU A 61 7.64 -6.27 10.59
C LEU A 61 8.53 -7.49 10.26
N GLU A 62 8.15 -8.26 9.25
CA GLU A 62 8.86 -9.45 8.78
C GLU A 62 9.01 -9.50 7.25
N ASP A 63 9.87 -10.39 6.75
CA ASP A 63 10.02 -10.59 5.32
C ASP A 63 8.74 -11.20 4.71
N PRO A 64 8.26 -10.68 3.56
CA PRO A 64 7.05 -11.19 2.94
C PRO A 64 7.28 -12.59 2.37
N GLN A 65 6.38 -13.52 2.70
CA GLN A 65 6.47 -14.90 2.19
C GLN A 65 6.18 -14.99 0.68
N GLU A 66 5.34 -14.07 0.19
CA GLU A 66 4.97 -13.98 -1.22
C GLU A 66 5.40 -12.63 -1.80
N GLN A 67 6.18 -12.67 -2.89
CA GLN A 67 6.62 -11.47 -3.61
C GLN A 67 5.56 -11.01 -4.62
N THR A 68 4.36 -10.75 -4.12
CA THR A 68 3.21 -10.19 -4.84
C THR A 68 2.70 -8.94 -4.11
N ALA A 69 1.97 -8.04 -4.78
CA ALA A 69 1.49 -6.82 -4.14
C ALA A 69 0.59 -7.11 -2.94
N VAL A 70 -0.34 -8.06 -3.08
CA VAL A 70 -1.21 -8.52 -1.98
C VAL A 70 -0.43 -9.25 -0.90
N GLY A 71 0.52 -10.11 -1.28
CA GLY A 71 1.37 -10.84 -0.34
C GLY A 71 2.16 -9.91 0.57
N ILE A 72 2.71 -8.84 0.00
CA ILE A 72 3.42 -7.79 0.74
C ILE A 72 2.46 -7.02 1.66
N LEU A 73 1.31 -6.58 1.15
CA LEU A 73 0.32 -5.84 1.96
C LEU A 73 -0.35 -6.67 3.05
N SER A 74 -0.27 -8.00 2.97
CA SER A 74 -0.80 -8.89 4.01
C SER A 74 0.10 -8.99 5.26
N VAL A 75 1.32 -8.45 5.19
CA VAL A 75 2.26 -8.40 6.31
C VAL A 75 2.04 -7.12 7.10
N ASP A 76 2.07 -7.23 8.42
CA ASP A 76 1.95 -6.08 9.31
C ASP A 76 3.11 -5.09 9.13
N TRP A 77 2.79 -3.80 9.21
CA TRP A 77 3.77 -2.71 9.05
C TRP A 77 4.38 -2.35 10.40
N ASP A 78 5.71 -2.21 10.44
CA ASP A 78 6.47 -1.70 11.59
C ASP A 78 6.31 -0.18 11.71
N TRP A 79 6.38 0.50 10.57
CA TRP A 79 6.15 1.94 10.45
C TRP A 79 5.78 2.31 9.01
N TYR A 80 5.23 3.51 8.84
CA TYR A 80 4.99 4.15 7.55
C TYR A 80 5.21 5.67 7.61
N ASP A 81 5.46 6.29 6.46
CA ASP A 81 5.55 7.75 6.29
C ASP A 81 4.99 8.18 4.92
N PHE A 82 4.54 9.43 4.83
CA PHE A 82 3.93 9.99 3.63
C PHE A 82 4.97 10.76 2.79
N LEU A 83 5.12 10.41 1.51
CA LEU A 83 6.15 10.97 0.62
C LEU A 83 5.74 12.26 -0.15
N CYS A 84 4.74 12.96 0.36
CA CYS A 84 4.12 14.21 -0.14
C CYS A 84 4.88 15.03 -1.21
#